data_AF-A0A920VWM5-F1
#
_entry.id   AF-A0A920VWM5-F1
#
_cell.length_a   1.000
_cell.length_b   1.000
_cell.length_c   1.000
_cell.angle_alpha   90.00
_cell.angle_beta   90.00
_cell.angle_gamma   90.00
#
_symmetry.space_group_name_H-M   'P 1'
#
loop_
_entity.id
_entity.type
_entity.pdbx_description
1 polymer ?
#
loop_
_entity_poly.entity_id
_entity_poly.type
_entity_poly.pdbx_seq_one_letter_code
_entity_poly.pdbx_strand_id
1 'polypeptide(L)'
;MKGRLQPGKMFLIDFEEGRMVPDEEIKEKIYKADPYRKWTKEQIVALEEITDEKASKPKLTDDLISRMQAFGYTVETMQFMLLPIVRELRDPLGSMGKDAALACLSDKPRLIFDYFKQLFAQVTNPAIDSIREEVIMSLECLIGPEGNLLSRLPENAHRLRVKNPIISDNELASIQNLNSHGWKTKTIDITYPKGSTDKKDMLSALDRICKESEEAIEQGFSFIILSDKKLGPENIALSSLLAFSLRFIIT
;
A
#
# COMPACT_ATOMS: atom_id res chain seq x y z
N MET A 1 13.16 37.51 25.06
CA MET A 1 12.63 36.15 25.22
C MET A 1 13.53 35.19 24.45
N LYS A 2 14.11 34.17 25.09
CA LYS A 2 14.87 33.12 24.37
C LYS A 2 13.85 32.12 23.80
N GLY A 3 13.76 32.05 22.47
CA GLY A 3 12.90 31.09 21.76
C GLY A 3 13.58 29.73 21.59
N ARG A 4 12.79 28.67 21.39
CA ARG A 4 13.25 27.33 20.99
C ARG A 4 12.59 26.93 19.66
N LEU A 5 13.28 26.12 18.86
CA LEU A 5 12.68 25.58 17.64
C LEU A 5 11.58 24.57 18.01
N GLN A 6 10.45 24.66 17.33
CA GLN A 6 9.30 23.76 17.49
C GLN A 6 9.21 22.80 16.30
N PRO A 7 8.52 21.65 16.41
CA PRO A 7 8.34 20.73 15.30
C PRO A 7 7.86 21.43 14.02
N GLY A 8 8.56 21.21 12.92
CA GLY A 8 8.25 21.79 11.61
C GLY A 8 8.47 23.30 11.45
N LYS A 9 8.93 24.01 12.49
CA LYS A 9 9.34 25.42 12.39
C LYS A 9 10.78 25.54 11.88
N MET A 10 11.06 26.60 11.13
CA MET A 10 12.40 26.95 10.64
C MET A 10 12.70 28.44 10.74
N PHE A 11 13.97 28.80 10.57
CA PHE A 11 14.40 30.17 10.32
C PHE A 11 15.60 30.14 9.37
N LEU A 12 15.84 31.24 8.69
CA LEU A 12 16.95 31.41 7.75
C LEU A 12 17.74 32.66 8.15
N ILE A 13 19.06 32.60 8.09
CA ILE A 13 19.90 33.79 8.16
C ILE A 13 20.25 34.15 6.71
N ASP A 14 19.73 35.28 6.25
CA ASP A 14 20.04 35.80 4.93
C ASP A 14 21.21 36.78 5.06
N PHE A 15 22.36 36.41 4.49
CA PHE A 15 23.58 37.21 4.55
C PHE A 15 23.60 38.37 3.55
N GLU A 16 22.80 38.30 2.48
CA GLU A 16 22.68 39.38 1.50
C GLU A 16 21.79 40.49 2.05
N GLU A 17 20.66 40.12 2.65
CA GLU A 17 19.76 41.07 3.32
C GLU A 17 20.21 41.44 4.74
N GLY A 18 21.19 40.71 5.30
CA GLY A 18 21.75 40.96 6.62
C GLY A 18 20.76 40.74 7.77
N ARG A 19 19.77 39.86 7.60
CA ARG A 19 18.69 39.64 8.59
C ARG A 19 18.32 38.18 8.79
N MET A 20 17.66 37.91 9.92
CA MET A 20 16.98 36.62 10.15
C MET A 20 15.58 36.66 9.53
N VAL A 21 15.28 35.68 8.69
CA VAL A 21 13.97 35.45 8.08
C VAL A 21 13.21 34.40 8.91
N PRO A 22 12.00 34.72 9.42
CA PRO A 22 11.21 33.79 10.24
C PRO A 22 10.50 32.71 9.40
N ASP A 23 10.08 31.63 10.05
CA ASP A 23 9.37 30.47 9.46
C ASP A 23 8.26 30.83 8.48
N GLU A 24 7.37 31.75 8.90
CA GLU A 24 6.15 32.10 8.17
C GLU A 24 6.50 32.80 6.85
N GLU A 25 7.47 33.71 6.88
CA GLU A 25 7.92 34.43 5.68
C GLU A 25 8.58 33.48 4.67
N ILE A 26 9.40 32.53 5.15
CA ILE A 26 10.03 31.51 4.30
C ILE A 26 8.95 30.66 3.61
N LYS A 27 8.01 30.13 4.38
CA LYS A 27 6.94 29.27 3.85
C LYS A 27 6.01 30.05 2.93
N GLU A 28 5.69 31.30 3.26
CA GLU A 28 4.85 32.18 2.45
C GLU A 28 5.44 32.45 1.07
N LYS A 29 6.74 32.72 1.00
CA LYS A 29 7.45 32.84 -0.28
C LYS A 29 7.32 31.55 -1.12
N ILE A 30 7.41 30.39 -0.49
CA ILE A 30 7.34 29.08 -1.16
C ILE A 30 5.92 28.79 -1.65
N TYR A 31 4.90 28.82 -0.78
CA TYR A 31 3.54 28.45 -1.19
C TYR A 31 2.84 29.50 -2.07
N LYS A 32 3.36 30.73 -2.14
CA LYS A 32 2.89 31.75 -3.11
C LYS A 32 3.61 31.69 -4.46
N ALA A 33 4.70 30.94 -4.58
CA ALA A 33 5.46 30.86 -5.83
C ALA A 33 4.61 30.33 -6.99
N ASP A 34 3.71 29.40 -6.69
CA ASP A 34 2.82 28.75 -7.66
C ASP A 34 1.42 28.55 -7.04
N PRO A 35 0.36 28.35 -7.85
CA PRO A 35 -1.00 28.21 -7.32
C PRO A 35 -1.27 26.78 -6.80
N TYR A 36 -0.46 26.29 -5.86
CA TYR A 36 -0.53 24.91 -5.33
C TYR A 36 -1.93 24.50 -4.88
N ARG A 37 -2.67 25.39 -4.21
CA ARG A 37 -4.05 25.13 -3.78
C ARG A 37 -4.98 24.82 -4.95
N LYS A 38 -4.79 25.51 -6.08
CA LYS A 38 -5.57 25.26 -7.30
C LYS A 38 -5.22 23.90 -7.86
N TRP A 39 -3.92 23.59 -7.98
CA TRP A 39 -3.45 22.30 -8.48
C TRP A 39 -3.97 21.14 -7.65
N THR A 40 -3.84 21.19 -6.33
CA THR A 40 -4.33 20.12 -5.44
C THR A 40 -5.84 19.92 -5.59
N LYS A 41 -6.62 20.99 -5.78
CA LYS A 41 -8.08 20.90 -5.91
C LYS A 41 -8.52 20.34 -7.26
N GLU A 42 -7.78 20.65 -8.33
CA GLU A 42 -8.14 20.27 -9.70
C GLU A 42 -7.57 18.90 -10.11
N GLN A 43 -6.46 18.48 -9.51
CA GLN A 43 -5.68 17.34 -9.97
C GLN A 43 -5.81 16.11 -9.07
N ILE A 44 -5.99 16.31 -7.76
CA ILE A 44 -6.20 15.20 -6.83
C ILE A 44 -7.65 14.75 -6.94
N VAL A 45 -7.83 13.48 -7.28
CA VAL A 45 -9.15 12.84 -7.32
C VAL A 45 -9.28 11.99 -6.07
N ALA A 46 -10.34 12.18 -5.30
CA ALA A 46 -10.58 11.33 -4.12
C ALA A 46 -11.20 9.99 -4.55
N LEU A 47 -10.77 8.88 -3.94
CA LEU A 47 -11.34 7.55 -4.24
C LEU A 47 -12.85 7.51 -4.01
N GLU A 48 -13.34 8.24 -3.02
CA GLU A 48 -14.77 8.33 -2.72
C GLU A 48 -15.58 8.98 -3.84
N GLU A 49 -14.96 9.85 -4.66
CA GLU A 49 -15.64 10.53 -5.78
C GLU A 49 -15.86 9.59 -6.98
N ILE A 50 -15.04 8.54 -7.10
CA ILE A 50 -15.12 7.56 -8.18
C ILE A 50 -15.73 6.24 -7.75
N THR A 51 -15.97 6.05 -6.45
CA THR A 51 -16.50 4.79 -5.91
C THR A 51 -18.01 4.74 -6.09
N ASP A 52 -18.51 3.69 -6.74
CA ASP A 52 -19.94 3.40 -6.76
C ASP A 52 -20.34 2.71 -5.45
N GLU A 53 -21.16 3.39 -4.63
CA GLU A 53 -21.65 2.86 -3.36
C GLU A 53 -22.68 1.73 -3.52
N LYS A 54 -23.10 1.38 -4.75
CA LYS A 54 -23.96 0.21 -4.99
C LYS A 54 -23.22 -1.07 -4.61
N ALA A 55 -23.35 -1.43 -3.34
CA ALA A 55 -22.73 -2.60 -2.75
C ALA A 55 -23.10 -3.86 -3.53
N SER A 56 -22.13 -4.41 -4.26
CA SER A 56 -22.20 -5.81 -4.66
C SER A 56 -21.94 -6.62 -3.40
N LYS A 57 -22.98 -7.27 -2.87
CA LYS A 57 -22.80 -8.17 -1.73
C LYS A 57 -21.77 -9.23 -2.13
N PRO A 58 -20.72 -9.48 -1.31
CA PRO A 58 -19.79 -10.55 -1.59
C PRO A 58 -20.57 -11.85 -1.72
N LYS A 59 -20.46 -12.51 -2.88
CA LYS A 59 -21.08 -13.81 -3.08
C LYS A 59 -20.23 -14.82 -2.33
N LEU A 60 -20.80 -15.41 -1.29
CA LEU A 60 -20.24 -16.61 -0.69
C LEU A 60 -20.16 -17.68 -1.78
N THR A 61 -18.95 -18.13 -2.07
CA THR A 61 -18.71 -19.24 -2.98
C THR A 61 -18.60 -20.52 -2.20
N ASP A 62 -19.06 -21.63 -2.80
CA ASP A 62 -19.03 -22.95 -2.16
C ASP A 62 -17.59 -23.43 -1.88
N ASP A 63 -16.58 -22.81 -2.51
CA ASP A 63 -15.16 -23.12 -2.35
C ASP A 63 -14.43 -22.27 -1.30
N LEU A 64 -15.13 -21.41 -0.54
CA LEU A 64 -14.52 -20.48 0.42
C LEU A 64 -13.59 -21.19 1.41
N ILE A 65 -14.03 -22.30 2.00
CA ILE A 65 -13.22 -23.06 2.97
C ILE A 65 -11.94 -23.57 2.31
N SER A 66 -12.04 -24.13 1.10
CA SER A 66 -10.89 -24.63 0.35
C SER A 66 -9.90 -23.52 0.00
N ARG A 67 -10.39 -22.33 -0.38
CA ARG A 67 -9.55 -21.14 -0.62
C ARG A 67 -8.84 -20.69 0.64
N MET A 68 -9.56 -20.59 1.75
CA MET A 68 -9.00 -20.24 3.05
C MET A 68 -7.88 -21.20 3.45
N GLN A 69 -8.10 -22.51 3.29
CA GLN A 69 -7.09 -23.53 3.54
C GLN A 69 -5.87 -23.38 2.62
N ALA A 70 -6.08 -23.11 1.33
CA ALA A 70 -4.99 -22.88 0.37
C ALA A 70 -4.12 -21.67 0.73
N PHE A 71 -4.70 -20.63 1.33
CA PHE A 71 -3.98 -19.47 1.85
C PHE A 71 -3.48 -19.64 3.30
N GLY A 72 -3.58 -20.84 3.87
CA GLY A 72 -3.04 -21.16 5.19
C GLY A 72 -3.87 -20.67 6.37
N TYR A 73 -5.14 -20.28 6.16
CA TYR A 73 -6.04 -19.99 7.28
C TYR A 73 -6.34 -21.26 8.07
N THR A 74 -6.10 -21.20 9.38
CA THR A 74 -6.43 -22.27 10.32
C THR A 74 -7.63 -21.88 11.18
N VAL A 75 -8.27 -22.87 11.80
CA VAL A 75 -9.34 -22.62 12.79
C VAL A 75 -8.84 -21.71 13.91
N GLU A 76 -7.61 -21.92 14.38
CA GLU A 76 -6.95 -21.09 15.39
C GLU A 76 -6.80 -19.63 14.91
N THR A 77 -6.29 -19.42 13.69
CA THR A 77 -6.15 -18.08 13.11
C THR A 77 -7.51 -17.38 13.00
N MET A 78 -8.55 -18.11 12.60
CA MET A 78 -9.90 -17.57 12.52
C MET A 78 -10.46 -17.18 13.89
N GLN A 79 -10.32 -18.06 14.88
CA GLN A 79 -10.88 -17.87 16.22
C GLN A 79 -10.14 -16.83 17.06
N PHE A 80 -8.81 -16.85 17.03
CA PHE A 80 -7.98 -16.02 17.90
C PHE A 80 -7.46 -14.75 17.23
N MET A 81 -7.49 -14.66 15.89
CA MET A 81 -7.06 -13.45 15.18
C MET A 81 -8.23 -12.73 14.50
N LEU A 82 -8.89 -13.38 13.53
CA LEU A 82 -9.85 -12.69 12.67
C LEU A 82 -11.15 -12.32 13.41
N LEU A 83 -11.73 -13.24 14.17
CA LEU A 83 -12.98 -12.97 14.89
C LEU A 83 -12.87 -11.83 15.91
N PRO A 84 -11.80 -11.71 16.72
CA PRO A 84 -11.59 -10.55 17.58
C PRO A 84 -11.49 -9.23 16.82
N ILE A 85 -10.75 -9.18 15.70
CA ILE A 85 -10.64 -7.94 14.88
C ILE A 85 -12.03 -7.48 14.43
N VAL A 86 -12.87 -8.42 13.98
CA VAL A 86 -14.22 -8.09 13.49
C VAL A 86 -15.17 -7.68 14.63
N ARG A 87 -15.10 -8.34 15.78
CA ARG A 87 -16.05 -8.11 16.90
C ARG A 87 -15.65 -6.97 17.82
N GLU A 88 -14.36 -6.83 18.09
CA GLU A 88 -13.81 -5.86 19.06
C GLU A 88 -13.18 -4.63 18.38
N LEU A 89 -13.00 -4.66 17.06
CA LEU A 89 -12.40 -3.56 16.28
C LEU A 89 -11.00 -3.14 16.77
N ARG A 90 -10.25 -4.11 17.29
CA ARG A 90 -8.87 -3.95 17.73
C ARG A 90 -8.08 -5.22 17.43
N ASP A 91 -6.76 -5.07 17.36
CA ASP A 91 -5.88 -6.23 17.24
C ASP A 91 -6.04 -7.16 18.45
N PRO A 92 -6.02 -8.48 18.22
CA PRO A 92 -6.17 -9.48 19.28
C PRO A 92 -5.00 -9.39 20.26
N LEU A 93 -5.30 -9.39 21.56
CA LEU A 93 -4.29 -9.36 22.61
C LEU A 93 -3.92 -10.78 23.03
N GLY A 94 -2.62 -11.07 23.02
CA GLY A 94 -2.03 -12.31 23.53
C GLY A 94 -1.07 -12.04 24.69
N SER A 95 -0.67 -13.10 25.37
CA SER A 95 0.38 -13.06 26.39
C SER A 95 1.37 -14.20 26.17
N MET A 96 2.48 -14.21 26.93
CA MET A 96 3.64 -15.11 26.77
C MET A 96 4.47 -14.83 25.50
N GLY A 97 5.66 -15.42 25.47
CA GLY A 97 6.56 -15.35 24.32
C GLY A 97 6.06 -16.22 23.15
N LYS A 98 6.65 -15.99 21.97
CA LYS A 98 6.42 -16.86 20.80
C LYS A 98 7.34 -18.08 20.89
N ASP A 99 6.82 -19.18 21.41
CA ASP A 99 7.55 -20.45 21.54
C ASP A 99 7.55 -21.31 20.25
N ALA A 100 6.96 -20.80 19.17
CA ALA A 100 6.98 -21.48 17.87
C ALA A 100 8.38 -21.40 17.23
N ALA A 101 8.82 -22.51 16.62
CA ALA A 101 10.04 -22.55 15.83
C ALA A 101 10.10 -21.41 14.80
N LEU A 102 11.31 -20.93 14.51
CA LEU A 102 11.53 -20.00 13.40
C LEU A 102 11.00 -20.60 12.10
N ALA A 103 10.50 -19.76 11.19
CA ALA A 103 9.81 -20.25 10.01
C ALA A 103 10.67 -21.20 9.15
N CYS A 104 11.96 -20.88 9.03
CA CYS A 104 12.96 -21.71 8.32
C CYS A 104 13.34 -23.02 9.04
N LEU A 105 12.99 -23.17 10.31
CA LEU A 105 13.26 -24.35 11.13
C LEU A 105 11.98 -25.15 11.43
N SER A 106 10.83 -24.73 10.91
CA SER A 106 9.56 -25.38 11.19
C SER A 106 9.33 -26.55 10.23
N ASP A 107 8.90 -27.69 10.78
CA ASP A 107 8.44 -28.83 9.98
C ASP A 107 7.03 -28.62 9.39
N LYS A 108 6.34 -27.54 9.78
CA LYS A 108 5.01 -27.18 9.27
C LYS A 108 5.14 -26.16 8.14
N PRO A 109 4.26 -26.19 7.13
CA PRO A 109 4.18 -25.11 6.13
C PRO A 109 3.99 -23.75 6.81
N ARG A 110 4.82 -22.78 6.45
CA ARG A 110 4.76 -21.40 6.96
C ARG A 110 4.48 -20.44 5.80
N LEU A 111 3.72 -19.39 6.08
CA LEU A 111 3.49 -18.33 5.11
C LEU A 111 4.77 -17.51 4.91
N ILE A 112 4.97 -16.96 3.72
CA ILE A 112 6.16 -16.14 3.42
C ILE A 112 6.26 -14.93 4.35
N PHE A 113 5.12 -14.38 4.78
CA PHE A 113 5.06 -13.31 5.77
C PHE A 113 5.75 -13.66 7.10
N ASP A 114 5.82 -14.94 7.50
CA ASP A 114 6.50 -15.35 8.74
C ASP A 114 8.02 -15.17 8.70
N TYR A 115 8.60 -15.09 7.50
CA TYR A 115 10.04 -14.91 7.30
C TYR A 115 10.47 -13.45 7.45
N PHE A 116 9.54 -12.52 7.32
CA PHE A 116 9.79 -11.09 7.51
C PHE A 116 9.54 -10.71 8.97
N LYS A 117 10.47 -9.96 9.57
CA LYS A 117 10.34 -9.43 10.93
C LYS A 117 10.24 -7.92 10.86
N GLN A 118 9.26 -7.38 11.58
CA GLN A 118 9.11 -5.93 11.70
C GLN A 118 10.33 -5.38 12.44
N LEU A 119 11.00 -4.43 11.81
CA LEU A 119 12.05 -3.67 12.47
C LEU A 119 11.40 -2.66 13.41
N PHE A 120 12.08 -2.38 14.51
CA PHE A 120 11.68 -1.34 15.44
C PHE A 120 12.90 -0.51 15.81
N ALA A 121 12.66 0.77 16.04
CA ALA A 121 13.70 1.69 16.45
C ALA A 121 14.15 1.38 17.89
N GLN A 122 15.45 1.38 18.11
CA GLN A 122 16.05 1.21 19.42
C GLN A 122 17.12 2.28 19.60
N VAL A 123 17.05 3.05 20.69
CA VAL A 123 18.04 4.07 21.13
C VAL A 123 18.27 5.22 20.14
N THR A 124 18.52 4.95 18.85
CA THR A 124 18.88 5.88 17.78
C THR A 124 17.77 6.87 17.44
N ASN A 125 16.51 6.44 17.56
CA ASN A 125 15.34 7.28 17.34
C ASN A 125 14.18 6.76 18.21
N PRO A 126 13.41 7.63 18.87
CA PRO A 126 12.28 7.21 19.68
C PRO A 126 11.13 6.71 18.79
N ALA A 127 10.40 5.70 19.28
CA ALA A 127 9.12 5.31 18.67
C ALA A 127 8.05 6.37 18.95
N ILE A 128 7.10 6.52 18.02
CA ILE A 128 5.96 7.44 18.14
C ILE A 128 4.81 6.69 18.81
N ASP A 129 4.12 7.35 19.75
CA ASP A 129 2.87 6.81 20.32
C ASP A 129 1.73 7.04 19.33
N SER A 130 1.33 6.00 18.61
CA SER A 130 0.32 6.09 17.55
C SER A 130 -1.09 6.46 18.04
N ILE A 131 -1.35 6.46 19.35
CA ILE A 131 -2.63 6.87 19.94
C ILE A 131 -2.53 8.31 20.43
N ARG A 132 -1.50 8.66 21.19
CA ARG A 132 -1.36 10.01 21.77
C ARG A 132 -0.85 11.04 20.78
N GLU A 133 -0.11 10.60 19.77
CA GLU A 133 0.48 11.44 18.72
C GLU A 133 -0.16 11.14 17.35
N GLU A 134 -1.42 10.69 17.32
CA GLU A 134 -2.12 10.37 16.06
C GLU A 134 -2.15 11.54 15.07
N VAL A 135 -2.19 12.79 15.56
CA VAL A 135 -2.28 14.01 14.75
C VAL A 135 -1.06 14.25 13.86
N ILE A 136 0.10 13.64 14.18
CA ILE A 136 1.32 13.74 13.36
C ILE A 136 1.52 12.52 12.43
N MET A 137 0.59 11.56 12.45
CA MET A 137 0.60 10.37 11.60
C MET A 137 -0.48 10.45 10.52
N SER A 138 -0.27 9.76 9.40
CA SER A 138 -1.28 9.64 8.34
C SER A 138 -1.13 8.30 7.62
N LEU A 139 -2.26 7.68 7.29
CA LEU A 139 -2.36 6.52 6.39
C LEU A 139 -2.81 6.92 4.98
N GLU A 140 -3.02 8.23 4.75
CA GLU A 140 -3.42 8.73 3.45
C GLU A 140 -2.33 8.45 2.41
N CYS A 141 -2.75 7.85 1.29
CA CYS A 141 -1.91 7.48 0.18
C CYS A 141 -2.34 8.27 -1.06
N LEU A 142 -1.37 8.90 -1.74
CA LEU A 142 -1.56 9.41 -3.10
C LEU A 142 -0.97 8.39 -4.07
N ILE A 143 -1.82 7.68 -4.81
CA ILE A 143 -1.42 6.63 -5.76
C ILE A 143 -1.63 7.09 -7.21
N GLY A 144 -0.90 6.50 -8.15
CA GLY A 144 -0.92 6.87 -9.56
C GLY A 144 0.44 7.36 -10.06
N PRO A 145 0.52 7.75 -11.34
CA PRO A 145 1.78 8.12 -11.99
C PRO A 145 2.48 9.26 -11.24
N GLU A 146 3.79 9.12 -11.04
CA GLU A 146 4.60 10.16 -10.44
C GLU A 146 5.19 11.06 -11.53
N GLY A 147 5.13 12.37 -11.31
CA GLY A 147 5.75 13.34 -12.20
C GLY A 147 7.20 13.66 -11.80
N ASN A 148 7.83 14.58 -12.53
CA ASN A 148 9.21 14.99 -12.25
C ASN A 148 9.26 15.91 -11.02
N LEU A 149 9.96 15.45 -9.98
CA LEU A 149 10.14 16.18 -8.71
C LEU A 149 10.81 17.56 -8.88
N LEU A 150 11.64 17.75 -9.92
CA LEU A 150 12.36 18.99 -10.17
C LEU A 150 11.53 20.04 -10.91
N SER A 151 10.39 19.64 -11.48
CA SER A 151 9.47 20.54 -12.17
C SER A 151 8.29 20.92 -11.28
N ARG A 152 7.84 22.18 -11.36
CA ARG A 152 6.65 22.67 -10.64
C ARG A 152 5.47 22.75 -11.60
N LEU A 153 4.81 21.62 -11.78
CA LEU A 153 3.74 21.44 -12.76
C LEU A 153 2.46 20.92 -12.09
N PRO A 154 1.26 21.34 -12.52
CA PRO A 154 0.00 20.84 -11.97
C PRO A 154 -0.14 19.32 -12.09
N GLU A 155 0.38 18.73 -13.17
CA GLU A 155 0.31 17.30 -13.46
C GLU A 155 0.98 16.45 -12.37
N ASN A 156 1.95 17.00 -11.62
CA ASN A 156 2.57 16.32 -10.48
C ASN A 156 1.58 16.06 -9.33
N ALA A 157 0.51 16.86 -9.23
CA ALA A 157 -0.56 16.67 -8.25
C ALA A 157 -1.66 15.72 -8.77
N HIS A 158 -1.55 15.20 -9.99
CA HIS A 158 -2.55 14.32 -10.61
C HIS A 158 -2.48 12.90 -10.05
N ARG A 159 -3.09 12.71 -8.88
CA ARG A 159 -3.01 11.48 -8.09
C ARG A 159 -4.38 11.08 -7.57
N LEU A 160 -4.61 9.78 -7.44
CA LEU A 160 -5.77 9.23 -6.75
C LEU A 160 -5.48 9.20 -5.25
N ARG A 161 -6.28 9.91 -4.47
CA ARG A 161 -6.15 9.97 -3.01
C ARG A 161 -6.99 8.88 -2.36
N VAL A 162 -6.33 8.07 -1.54
CA VAL A 162 -6.92 6.98 -0.78
C VAL A 162 -6.65 7.24 0.70
N LYS A 163 -7.69 7.26 1.54
CA LYS A 163 -7.55 7.56 2.97
C LYS A 163 -6.79 6.48 3.75
N ASN A 164 -6.88 5.23 3.30
CA ASN A 164 -6.27 4.07 3.97
C ASN A 164 -5.77 3.07 2.91
N PRO A 165 -4.61 2.44 3.10
CA PRO A 165 -4.13 1.39 2.18
C PRO A 165 -5.06 0.16 2.10
N ILE A 166 -5.96 -0.03 3.06
CA ILE A 166 -6.99 -1.07 3.04
C ILE A 166 -8.23 -0.50 2.35
N ILE A 167 -8.57 -1.08 1.19
CA ILE A 167 -9.74 -0.71 0.38
C ILE A 167 -10.77 -1.85 0.35
N SER A 168 -12.04 -1.47 0.25
CA SER A 168 -13.17 -2.36 0.10
C SER A 168 -13.28 -2.95 -1.31
N ASP A 169 -14.10 -4.00 -1.45
CA ASP A 169 -14.38 -4.61 -2.77
C ASP A 169 -15.01 -3.62 -3.76
N ASN A 170 -15.85 -2.70 -3.29
CA ASN A 170 -16.48 -1.68 -4.14
C ASN A 170 -15.46 -0.65 -4.65
N GLU A 171 -14.58 -0.19 -3.75
CA GLU A 171 -13.48 0.70 -4.09
C GLU A 171 -12.52 0.03 -5.09
N LEU A 172 -12.13 -1.22 -4.83
CA LEU A 172 -11.28 -2.00 -5.74
C LEU A 172 -11.96 -2.19 -7.11
N ALA A 173 -13.26 -2.49 -7.15
CA ALA A 173 -14.00 -2.62 -8.40
C ALA A 173 -14.05 -1.28 -9.17
N SER A 174 -14.12 -0.16 -8.47
CA SER A 174 -14.11 1.18 -9.07
C SER A 174 -12.74 1.50 -9.68
N ILE A 175 -11.65 1.15 -8.98
CA ILE A 175 -10.27 1.24 -9.52
C ILE A 175 -10.09 0.29 -10.71
N GLN A 176 -10.62 -0.93 -10.64
CA GLN A 176 -10.50 -1.91 -11.71
C GLN A 176 -11.16 -1.43 -13.02
N ASN A 177 -12.31 -0.77 -12.93
CA ASN A 177 -13.07 -0.27 -14.07
C ASN A 177 -12.74 1.19 -14.43
N LEU A 178 -11.66 1.73 -13.87
CA LEU A 178 -11.25 3.11 -14.07
C LEU A 178 -10.86 3.35 -15.53
N ASN A 179 -11.59 4.27 -16.17
CA ASN A 179 -11.33 4.76 -17.52
C ASN A 179 -11.65 6.27 -17.62
N SER A 180 -11.49 6.98 -16.52
CA SER A 180 -11.73 8.42 -16.37
C SER A 180 -10.42 9.10 -15.98
N HIS A 181 -10.37 10.43 -16.11
CA HIS A 181 -9.19 11.23 -15.71
C HIS A 181 -7.89 10.84 -16.45
N GLY A 182 -7.99 10.21 -17.62
CA GLY A 182 -6.83 9.71 -18.36
C GLY A 182 -6.18 8.46 -17.75
N TRP A 183 -6.77 7.89 -16.70
CA TRP A 183 -6.26 6.70 -16.04
C TRP A 183 -6.89 5.42 -16.58
N LYS A 184 -6.08 4.37 -16.63
CA LYS A 184 -6.49 3.01 -16.98
C LYS A 184 -5.88 2.02 -16.02
N THR A 185 -6.61 0.94 -15.76
CA THR A 185 -6.17 -0.12 -14.86
C THR A 185 -6.02 -1.45 -15.58
N LYS A 186 -4.92 -2.15 -15.33
CA LYS A 186 -4.69 -3.52 -15.80
C LYS A 186 -4.74 -4.49 -14.63
N THR A 187 -5.60 -5.50 -14.69
CA THR A 187 -5.53 -6.63 -13.74
C THR A 187 -4.59 -7.70 -14.30
N ILE A 188 -3.59 -8.07 -13.50
CA ILE A 188 -2.63 -9.13 -13.78
C ILE A 188 -2.92 -10.29 -12.84
N ASP A 189 -3.06 -11.47 -13.43
CA ASP A 189 -3.30 -12.71 -12.70
C ASP A 189 -2.00 -13.24 -12.09
N ILE A 190 -1.96 -13.41 -10.78
CA ILE A 190 -0.79 -13.94 -10.07
C ILE A 190 -0.88 -15.44 -9.77
N THR A 191 -1.74 -16.15 -10.50
CA THR A 191 -1.82 -17.61 -10.45
C THR A 191 -0.98 -18.27 -11.55
N TYR A 192 -0.67 -19.54 -11.36
CA TYR A 192 0.06 -20.37 -12.33
C TYR A 192 -0.49 -21.79 -12.34
N PRO A 193 -0.41 -22.50 -13.47
CA PRO A 193 -0.95 -23.85 -13.57
C PRO A 193 -0.27 -24.78 -12.57
N LYS A 194 -1.06 -25.68 -12.00
CA LYS A 194 -0.60 -26.77 -11.14
C LYS A 194 0.18 -27.78 -11.99
N GLY A 195 1.46 -27.51 -12.20
CA GLY A 195 2.35 -28.40 -12.92
C GLY A 195 2.98 -29.48 -12.03
N SER A 196 4.03 -30.11 -12.56
CA SER A 196 4.87 -31.04 -11.80
C SER A 196 5.53 -30.26 -10.65
N THR A 197 5.91 -30.93 -9.56
CA THR A 197 6.42 -30.32 -8.30
C THR A 197 7.72 -29.49 -8.43
N ASP A 198 8.11 -29.08 -9.64
CA ASP A 198 9.29 -28.28 -9.96
C ASP A 198 8.99 -26.78 -9.77
N LYS A 199 9.97 -26.06 -9.22
CA LYS A 199 9.93 -24.60 -9.00
C LYS A 199 9.85 -23.78 -10.29
N LYS A 200 10.06 -24.41 -11.46
CA LYS A 200 10.07 -23.74 -12.76
C LYS A 200 8.76 -23.04 -13.09
N ASP A 201 7.62 -23.64 -12.76
CA ASP A 201 6.31 -23.05 -13.07
C ASP A 201 6.10 -21.77 -12.25
N MET A 202 6.50 -21.79 -10.98
CA MET A 202 6.50 -20.62 -10.11
C MET A 202 7.42 -19.53 -10.67
N LEU A 203 8.66 -19.85 -11.02
CA LEU A 203 9.62 -18.87 -11.57
C LEU A 203 9.13 -18.27 -12.89
N SER A 204 8.61 -19.10 -13.80
CA SER A 204 8.03 -18.64 -15.06
C SER A 204 6.82 -17.73 -14.85
N ALA A 205 6.03 -17.97 -13.80
CA ALA A 205 4.91 -17.11 -13.45
C ALA A 205 5.38 -15.74 -12.93
N LEU A 206 6.45 -15.71 -12.14
CA LEU A 206 7.07 -14.45 -11.70
C LEU A 206 7.59 -13.64 -12.90
N ASP A 207 8.32 -14.27 -13.82
CA ASP A 207 8.80 -13.62 -15.05
C ASP A 207 7.65 -13.09 -15.92
N ARG A 208 6.57 -13.88 -16.04
CA ARG A 208 5.35 -13.48 -16.75
C ARG A 208 4.71 -12.23 -16.12
N ILE A 209 4.57 -12.20 -14.80
CA ILE A 209 3.96 -11.07 -14.08
C ILE A 209 4.78 -9.79 -14.26
N CYS A 210 6.12 -9.87 -14.17
CA CYS A 210 7.00 -8.73 -14.45
C CYS A 210 6.81 -8.21 -15.88
N LYS A 211 6.85 -9.12 -16.86
CA LYS A 211 6.69 -8.77 -18.27
C LYS A 211 5.32 -8.15 -18.56
N GLU A 212 4.23 -8.75 -18.06
CA GLU A 212 2.89 -8.19 -18.23
C GLU A 212 2.74 -6.82 -17.56
N SER A 213 3.46 -6.58 -16.45
CA SER A 213 3.47 -5.28 -15.76
C SER A 213 4.22 -4.23 -16.57
N GLU A 214 5.38 -4.57 -17.14
CA GLU A 214 6.15 -3.69 -18.04
C GLU A 214 5.35 -3.35 -19.29
N GLU A 215 4.77 -4.35 -19.95
CA GLU A 215 3.93 -4.14 -21.13
C GLU A 215 2.71 -3.26 -20.81
N ALA A 216 2.11 -3.40 -19.63
CA ALA A 216 1.01 -2.54 -19.20
C ALA A 216 1.47 -1.09 -19.02
N ILE A 217 2.64 -0.86 -18.42
CA ILE A 217 3.22 0.48 -18.26
C ILE A 217 3.52 1.10 -19.63
N GLU A 218 4.13 0.35 -20.54
CA GLU A 218 4.41 0.80 -21.92
C GLU A 218 3.14 1.12 -22.72
N GLN A 219 2.05 0.40 -22.46
CA GLN A 219 0.73 0.66 -23.05
C GLN A 219 -0.01 1.85 -22.40
N GLY A 220 0.59 2.49 -21.40
CA GLY A 220 0.04 3.67 -20.72
C GLY A 220 -1.03 3.34 -19.68
N PHE A 221 -1.03 2.13 -19.11
CA PHE A 221 -1.86 1.84 -17.94
C PHE A 221 -1.28 2.55 -16.71
N SER A 222 -2.14 3.28 -15.99
CA SER A 222 -1.75 4.07 -14.82
C SER A 222 -1.75 3.25 -13.53
N PHE A 223 -2.52 2.17 -13.49
CA PHE A 223 -2.66 1.30 -12.33
C PHE A 223 -2.55 -0.17 -12.73
N ILE A 224 -1.94 -0.97 -11.85
CA ILE A 224 -1.86 -2.41 -11.97
C ILE A 224 -2.50 -3.02 -10.72
N ILE A 225 -3.39 -3.99 -10.93
CA ILE A 225 -3.99 -4.80 -9.86
C ILE A 225 -3.43 -6.21 -10.00
N LEU A 226 -2.68 -6.67 -9.01
CA LEU A 226 -2.27 -8.07 -8.90
C LEU A 226 -3.42 -8.86 -8.24
N SER A 227 -3.90 -9.91 -8.91
CA SER A 227 -5.07 -10.66 -8.46
C SER A 227 -4.85 -12.17 -8.45
N ASP A 228 -5.16 -12.80 -7.33
CA ASP A 228 -5.13 -14.25 -7.11
C ASP A 228 -6.51 -14.91 -7.25
N LYS A 229 -7.53 -14.18 -7.72
CA LYS A 229 -8.93 -14.65 -7.78
C LYS A 229 -9.09 -15.95 -8.58
N LYS A 230 -8.22 -16.22 -9.57
CA LYS A 230 -8.27 -17.43 -10.40
C LYS A 230 -7.72 -18.69 -9.72
N LEU A 231 -7.35 -18.63 -8.44
CA LEU A 231 -7.01 -19.81 -7.64
C LEU A 231 -8.11 -20.87 -7.79
N GLY A 232 -7.69 -22.12 -8.00
CA GLY A 232 -8.59 -23.25 -8.18
C GLY A 232 -7.86 -24.58 -8.25
N PRO A 233 -8.56 -25.68 -8.60
CA PRO A 233 -7.97 -27.02 -8.63
C PRO A 233 -6.74 -27.15 -9.55
N GLU A 234 -6.75 -26.41 -10.66
CA GLU A 234 -5.72 -26.42 -11.71
C GLU A 234 -4.75 -25.23 -11.64
N ASN A 235 -5.00 -24.24 -10.77
CA ASN A 235 -4.20 -23.02 -10.67
C ASN A 235 -3.82 -22.73 -9.23
N ILE A 236 -2.53 -22.57 -8.97
CA ILE A 236 -1.97 -22.22 -7.66
C ILE A 236 -1.73 -20.71 -7.63
N ALA A 237 -2.09 -20.05 -6.52
CA ALA A 237 -1.78 -18.63 -6.32
C ALA A 237 -0.32 -18.47 -5.87
N LEU A 238 0.38 -17.50 -6.45
CA LEU A 238 1.62 -17.01 -5.87
C LEU A 238 1.32 -16.23 -4.58
N SER A 239 2.30 -16.19 -3.68
CA SER A 239 2.23 -15.26 -2.56
C SER A 239 2.20 -13.83 -3.10
N SER A 240 1.23 -13.04 -2.64
CA SER A 240 1.10 -11.62 -2.99
C SER A 240 2.36 -10.83 -2.63
N LEU A 241 3.04 -11.18 -1.53
CA LEU A 241 4.29 -10.56 -1.13
C LEU A 241 5.40 -10.80 -2.17
N LEU A 242 5.53 -12.03 -2.66
CA LEU A 242 6.50 -12.33 -3.72
C LEU A 242 6.14 -11.58 -5.00
N ALA A 243 4.89 -11.71 -5.46
CA ALA A 243 4.41 -11.11 -6.70
C ALA A 243 4.60 -9.57 -6.70
N PHE A 244 4.35 -8.91 -5.57
CA PHE A 244 4.58 -7.47 -5.41
C PHE A 244 6.07 -7.10 -5.30
N SER A 245 6.88 -7.91 -4.61
CA SER A 245 8.30 -7.59 -4.40
C SER A 245 9.16 -7.65 -5.66
N LEU A 246 8.65 -8.24 -6.73
CA LEU A 246 9.36 -8.38 -7.99
C LEU A 246 9.33 -7.07 -8.78
N ARG A 247 10.49 -6.42 -8.86
CA ARG A 247 10.82 -5.33 -9.80
C ARG A 247 10.16 -3.96 -9.58
N PHE A 248 9.65 -3.66 -8.38
CA PHE A 248 9.37 -2.26 -7.96
C PHE A 248 10.54 -1.60 -7.20
N ILE A 249 11.67 -2.30 -7.09
CA ILE A 249 12.94 -1.69 -6.67
C ILE A 249 13.50 -0.91 -7.87
N ILE A 250 13.06 0.34 -7.98
CA ILE A 250 13.74 1.51 -8.58
C ILE A 250 14.87 1.16 -9.56
N THR A 251 14.58 1.32 -10.86
CA THR A 251 15.59 1.82 -11.83
C THR A 251 15.40 3.31 -12.01
#